data_AF-A0A2A3MRF9-F1
#
_entry.id   AF-A0A2A3MRF9-F1
#
_cell.length_a   1.000
_cell.length_b   1.000
_cell.length_c   1.000
_cell.angle_alpha   90.00
_cell.angle_beta   90.00
_cell.angle_gamma   90.00
#
_symmetry.space_group_name_H-M   'P 1'
#
loop_
_entity.id
_entity.type
_entity.pdbx_description
1 polymer ?
#
loop_
_entity_poly.entity_id
_entity_poly.type
_entity_poly.pdbx_seq_one_letter_code
_entity_poly.pdbx_strand_id
1 'polypeptide(L)'
;MPKMTDRERLAKIEADRRKLDEEADTVRQSLRAHYAAHISQIAVEQLSEREFRDLLTHAIRVGGAAAVTALKALPIAAATTQTSPERRPSDEHGGAARRRPALPSSAASPGDGAGSRLAP
;
A
#
# COMPACT_ATOMS: atom_id res chain seq x y z
N MET A 1 -58.80 8.17 -36.69
CA MET A 1 -57.62 8.05 -35.81
C MET A 1 -56.62 7.11 -36.48
N PRO A 2 -55.51 7.61 -37.03
CA PRO A 2 -54.47 6.76 -37.60
C PRO A 2 -53.88 5.87 -36.49
N LYS A 3 -53.85 4.56 -36.70
CA LYS A 3 -53.28 3.61 -35.74
C LYS A 3 -51.77 3.52 -36.01
N MET A 4 -50.94 3.73 -34.98
CA MET A 4 -49.49 3.50 -35.09
C MET A 4 -49.23 2.08 -35.60
N THR A 5 -48.37 2.00 -36.61
CA THR A 5 -47.89 0.73 -37.16
C THR A 5 -47.02 0.01 -36.12
N ASP A 6 -46.96 -1.32 -36.20
CA ASP A 6 -46.21 -2.11 -35.21
C ASP A 6 -44.71 -1.74 -35.18
N ARG A 7 -44.17 -1.31 -36.32
CA ARG A 7 -42.80 -0.82 -36.44
C ARG A 7 -42.56 0.48 -35.66
N GLU A 8 -43.50 1.41 -35.69
CA GLU A 8 -43.42 2.66 -34.93
C GLU A 8 -43.56 2.40 -33.43
N ARG A 9 -44.41 1.45 -33.04
CA ARG A 9 -44.54 1.01 -31.64
C ARG A 9 -43.23 0.40 -31.13
N LEU A 10 -42.61 -0.46 -31.93
CA LEU A 10 -41.33 -1.08 -31.57
C LEU A 10 -40.22 -0.02 -31.43
N ALA A 11 -40.12 0.91 -32.38
CA ALA A 11 -39.15 2.00 -32.31
C ALA A 11 -39.34 2.89 -31.07
N LYS A 12 -40.59 3.15 -30.68
CA LYS A 12 -40.90 3.89 -29.45
C LYS A 12 -40.45 3.14 -28.21
N ILE A 13 -40.72 1.84 -28.11
CA ILE A 13 -40.28 1.00 -26.98
C ILE A 13 -38.75 0.98 -26.87
N GLU A 14 -38.04 0.89 -27.99
CA GLU A 14 -36.58 0.95 -28.00
C GLU A 14 -36.05 2.30 -27.54
N ALA A 15 -36.66 3.41 -27.98
CA ALA A 15 -36.30 4.75 -27.54
C ALA A 15 -36.55 4.93 -26.03
N ASP A 16 -37.71 4.49 -25.55
CA ASP A 16 -38.08 4.56 -24.13
C ASP A 16 -37.11 3.71 -23.28
N ARG A 17 -36.73 2.51 -23.74
CA ARG A 17 -35.74 1.68 -23.06
C ARG A 17 -34.38 2.37 -22.95
N ARG A 18 -33.87 2.93 -24.06
CA ARG A 18 -32.58 3.64 -24.06
C ARG A 18 -32.61 4.82 -23.09
N LYS A 19 -33.70 5.58 -23.08
CA LYS A 19 -33.90 6.70 -22.16
C LYS A 19 -33.85 6.25 -20.70
N LEU A 20 -34.52 5.14 -20.35
CA LEU A 20 -34.48 4.59 -19.00
C LEU A 20 -33.08 4.10 -18.60
N ASP A 21 -32.32 3.51 -19.53
CA ASP A 21 -30.95 3.08 -19.29
C ASP A 21 -30.03 4.28 -19.02
N GLU A 22 -30.16 5.36 -19.81
CA GLU A 22 -29.43 6.63 -19.62
C GLU A 22 -29.77 7.30 -18.27
N GLU A 23 -31.04 7.33 -17.89
CA GLU A 23 -31.49 7.86 -16.60
C GLU A 23 -30.92 7.04 -15.44
N ALA A 24 -30.92 5.70 -15.55
CA ALA A 24 -30.35 4.82 -14.54
C ALA A 24 -28.83 5.06 -14.38
N ASP A 25 -28.10 5.22 -15.47
CA ASP A 25 -26.66 5.53 -15.42
C ASP A 25 -26.38 6.90 -14.82
N THR A 26 -27.19 7.91 -15.16
CA THR A 26 -27.11 9.25 -14.56
C THR A 26 -27.29 9.19 -13.05
N VAL A 27 -28.29 8.44 -12.58
CA VAL A 27 -28.53 8.26 -11.14
C VAL A 27 -27.37 7.54 -10.48
N ARG A 28 -26.86 6.44 -11.07
CA ARG A 28 -25.69 5.72 -10.54
C ARG A 28 -24.46 6.61 -10.46
N GLN A 29 -24.22 7.43 -11.48
CA GLN A 29 -23.09 8.36 -11.50
C GLN A 29 -23.22 9.45 -10.43
N SER A 30 -24.41 10.03 -10.28
CA SER A 30 -24.68 11.03 -9.23
C SER A 30 -24.46 10.46 -7.82
N LEU A 31 -24.90 9.23 -7.57
CA LEU A 31 -24.72 8.55 -6.30
C LEU A 31 -23.25 8.26 -6.01
N ARG A 32 -22.49 7.81 -7.02
CA ARG A 32 -21.04 7.62 -6.90
C ARG A 32 -20.31 8.93 -6.62
N ALA A 33 -20.69 10.02 -7.30
CA ALA A 33 -20.11 11.34 -7.05
C ALA A 33 -20.39 11.83 -5.62
N HIS A 34 -21.60 11.63 -5.12
CA HIS A 34 -21.97 11.95 -3.74
C HIS A 34 -21.12 11.16 -2.72
N TYR A 35 -20.97 9.85 -2.91
CA TYR A 35 -20.11 9.04 -2.03
C TYR A 35 -18.63 9.44 -2.13
N ALA A 36 -18.14 9.76 -3.33
CA ALA A 36 -16.75 10.23 -3.51
C ALA A 36 -16.48 11.55 -2.77
N ALA A 37 -17.47 12.46 -2.72
CA ALA A 37 -17.34 13.70 -1.96
C ALA A 37 -17.12 13.45 -0.46
N HIS A 38 -17.79 12.43 0.12
CA HIS A 38 -17.57 12.06 1.52
C HIS A 38 -16.18 11.51 1.80
N ILE A 39 -15.58 10.77 0.86
CA ILE A 39 -14.23 10.20 1.04
C ILE A 39 -13.20 11.32 1.26
N SER A 40 -13.37 12.48 0.63
CA SER A 40 -12.46 13.63 0.80
C SER A 40 -12.43 14.22 2.21
N GLN A 41 -13.43 13.91 3.04
CA GLN A 41 -13.57 14.40 4.41
C GLN A 41 -13.04 13.39 5.44
N ILE A 42 -12.60 12.21 5.01
CA ILE A 42 -12.13 11.14 5.88
C ILE A 42 -10.62 11.29 6.08
N ALA A 43 -10.19 11.24 7.34
CA ALA A 43 -8.79 11.14 7.73
C ALA A 43 -8.22 9.76 7.33
N VAL A 44 -7.64 9.68 6.12
CA VAL A 44 -7.03 8.45 5.58
C VAL A 44 -5.55 8.30 5.96
N GLU A 45 -4.97 9.22 6.73
CA GLU A 45 -3.53 9.23 7.03
C GLU A 45 -3.07 8.03 7.86
N GLN A 46 -4.01 7.31 8.48
CA GLN A 46 -3.75 6.10 9.27
C GLN A 46 -3.86 4.81 8.44
N LEU A 47 -4.22 4.90 7.15
CA LEU A 47 -4.36 3.76 6.25
C LEU A 47 -3.54 3.99 4.97
N SER A 48 -2.85 2.96 4.51
CA SER A 48 -2.32 2.97 3.15
C SER A 48 -3.44 2.89 2.11
N GLU A 49 -3.17 3.38 0.89
CA GLU A 49 -4.11 3.28 -0.24
C GLU A 49 -4.55 1.84 -0.51
N ARG A 50 -3.62 0.88 -0.35
CA ARG A 50 -3.91 -0.54 -0.53
C ARG A 50 -4.90 -1.04 0.52
N GLU A 51 -4.65 -0.76 1.79
CA GLU A 51 -5.53 -1.17 2.90
C GLU A 51 -6.92 -0.56 2.75
N PHE A 52 -7.00 0.71 2.36
CA PHE A 52 -8.27 1.38 2.10
C PHE A 52 -9.08 0.68 1.00
N ARG A 53 -8.46 0.36 -0.14
CA ARG A 53 -9.12 -0.39 -1.22
C ARG A 53 -9.56 -1.78 -0.80
N ASP A 54 -8.71 -2.48 -0.06
CA ASP A 54 -9.00 -3.83 0.40
C ASP A 54 -10.18 -3.82 1.39
N LEU A 55 -10.23 -2.89 2.34
CA LEU A 55 -11.34 -2.72 3.27
C LEU A 55 -12.65 -2.42 2.55
N LEU A 56 -12.64 -1.49 1.58
CA LEU A 56 -13.84 -1.18 0.79
C LEU A 56 -14.32 -2.41 0.00
N THR A 57 -13.40 -3.15 -0.63
CA THR A 57 -13.73 -4.35 -1.40
C THR A 57 -14.38 -5.42 -0.52
N HIS A 58 -13.82 -5.65 0.67
CA HIS A 58 -14.38 -6.63 1.61
C HIS A 58 -15.72 -6.17 2.18
N ALA A 59 -15.86 -4.89 2.52
CA ALA A 59 -17.11 -4.32 3.02
C ALA A 59 -18.24 -4.39 1.99
N ILE A 60 -17.95 -4.14 0.71
CA ILE A 60 -18.92 -4.28 -0.39
C ILE A 60 -19.30 -5.76 -0.56
N ARG A 61 -18.34 -6.69 -0.49
CA ARG A 61 -18.59 -8.13 -0.65
C ARG A 61 -19.52 -8.69 0.42
N VAL A 62 -19.33 -8.30 1.69
CA VAL A 62 -20.11 -8.82 2.82
C VAL A 62 -21.39 -8.02 3.10
N GLY A 63 -21.53 -6.84 2.50
CA GLY A 63 -22.63 -5.91 2.72
C GLY A 63 -22.38 -4.95 3.88
N GLY A 64 -22.79 -3.69 3.70
CA GLY A 64 -22.46 -2.59 4.61
C GLY A 64 -22.88 -2.81 6.06
N ALA A 65 -24.07 -3.37 6.31
CA ALA A 65 -24.56 -3.61 7.68
C ALA A 65 -23.70 -4.64 8.44
N ALA A 66 -23.32 -5.73 7.77
CA ALA A 66 -22.46 -6.76 8.36
C ALA A 66 -21.04 -6.22 8.58
N ALA A 67 -20.49 -5.50 7.60
CA ALA A 67 -19.16 -4.88 7.71
C ALA A 67 -19.10 -3.88 8.87
N VAL A 68 -20.09 -2.98 8.99
CA VAL A 68 -20.16 -2.00 10.08
C VAL A 68 -20.31 -2.67 11.43
N THR A 69 -21.13 -3.72 11.54
CA THR A 69 -21.30 -4.48 12.79
C THR A 69 -19.97 -5.13 13.21
N ALA A 70 -19.26 -5.74 12.27
CA ALA A 70 -17.96 -6.35 12.52
C ALA A 70 -16.91 -5.32 12.96
N LEU A 71 -16.81 -4.18 12.27
CA LEU A 71 -15.86 -3.11 12.61
C LEU A 71 -16.14 -2.48 13.98
N LYS A 72 -17.42 -2.30 14.34
CA LYS A 72 -17.82 -1.77 15.66
C LYS A 72 -17.53 -2.72 16.82
N ALA A 73 -17.40 -4.02 16.56
CA ALA A 73 -17.07 -5.02 17.57
C ALA A 73 -15.58 -5.03 17.93
N LEU A 74 -14.71 -4.40 17.12
CA LEU A 74 -13.28 -4.32 17.39
C LEU A 74 -13.00 -3.29 18.50
N PRO A 75 -12.07 -3.58 19.43
CA PRO A 75 -11.60 -2.57 20.36
C PRO A 75 -10.90 -1.45 19.59
N ILE A 76 -11.16 -0.20 19.95
CA ILE A 76 -10.51 0.96 19.33
C ILE A 76 -9.01 0.85 19.63
N ALA A 77 -8.19 0.64 18.60
CA ALA A 77 -6.75 0.65 18.74
C ALA A 77 -6.31 2.06 19.16
N ALA A 78 -5.75 2.19 20.37
CA ALA A 78 -5.08 3.42 20.78
C ALA A 78 -3.99 3.73 19.77
N ALA A 79 -4.01 4.93 19.20
CA ALA A 79 -3.11 5.37 18.14
C ALA A 79 -1.64 5.05 18.49
N THR A 80 -1.10 3.98 17.92
CA THR A 80 0.34 3.72 17.98
C THR A 80 1.01 4.62 16.96
N THR A 81 1.39 5.82 17.40
CA THR A 81 2.42 6.63 16.76
C THR A 81 3.72 5.83 16.81
N GLN A 82 3.96 4.97 15.83
CA GLN A 82 5.26 4.33 15.67
C GLN A 82 6.23 5.38 15.14
N THR A 83 6.90 6.07 16.07
CA THR A 83 8.15 6.79 15.79
C THR A 83 9.18 5.76 15.36
N SER A 84 9.43 5.64 14.06
CA SER A 84 10.54 4.86 13.52
C SER A 84 11.86 5.49 14.00
N PRO A 85 12.78 4.76 14.66
CA PRO A 85 14.05 5.35 15.04
C PRO A 85 14.91 5.49 13.78
N GLU A 86 15.15 6.74 13.42
CA GLU A 86 16.02 7.18 12.34
C GLU A 86 17.39 6.49 12.44
N ARG A 87 17.66 5.56 11.51
CA ARG A 87 19.00 4.99 11.31
C ARG A 87 19.91 6.12 10.86
N ARG A 88 20.83 6.54 11.74
CA ARG A 88 21.93 7.44 11.40
C ARG A 88 22.76 6.83 10.26
N PRO A 89 23.01 7.55 9.15
CA PRO A 89 24.08 7.19 8.24
C PRO A 89 25.41 7.54 8.89
N SER A 90 26.31 6.57 8.89
CA SER A 90 27.70 6.64 9.32
C SER A 90 28.52 7.50 8.36
N ASP A 91 28.87 8.71 8.78
CA ASP A 91 29.90 9.54 8.17
C ASP A 91 31.27 9.16 8.76
N GLU A 92 31.98 8.23 8.13
CA GLU A 92 33.44 8.16 8.27
C GLU A 92 34.04 7.69 6.95
N HIS A 93 34.39 8.62 6.06
CA HIS A 93 35.47 8.45 5.07
C HIS A 93 35.99 9.84 4.62
N GLY A 94 37.27 10.13 4.93
CA GLY A 94 38.10 11.02 4.10
C GLY A 94 38.72 12.24 4.78
N GLY A 95 39.86 12.06 5.46
CA GLY A 95 40.71 13.17 5.91
C GLY A 95 42.19 12.78 5.94
N ALA A 96 42.91 13.12 4.88
CA ALA A 96 44.31 12.76 4.63
C ALA A 96 45.34 13.58 5.44
N ALA A 97 46.34 12.89 6.01
CA ALA A 97 47.71 13.35 6.34
C ALA A 97 48.36 12.26 7.22
N ARG A 98 49.59 11.77 7.09
CA ARG A 98 50.84 12.23 6.47
C ARG A 98 51.83 11.04 6.44
N ARG A 99 52.63 10.97 5.35
CA ARG A 99 54.05 10.54 5.28
C ARG A 99 54.44 9.06 5.54
N ARG A 100 54.78 8.39 4.42
CA ARG A 100 55.84 7.35 4.23
C ARG A 100 57.24 7.85 4.67
N PRO A 101 58.33 7.04 4.74
CA PRO A 101 58.59 5.69 4.17
C PRO A 101 59.15 4.68 5.25
N ALA A 102 59.57 3.43 5.03
CA ALA A 102 60.24 2.74 3.93
C ALA A 102 60.05 1.19 4.02
N LEU A 103 60.17 0.51 2.87
CA LEU A 103 60.37 -0.95 2.68
C LEU A 103 61.90 -1.27 2.81
N PRO A 104 62.41 -2.53 2.77
CA PRO A 104 61.78 -3.74 2.22
C PRO A 104 62.12 -5.12 2.90
N SER A 105 61.45 -6.15 2.38
CA SER A 105 62.05 -7.43 1.95
C SER A 105 62.08 -8.64 2.89
N SER A 106 61.46 -9.72 2.36
CA SER A 106 61.87 -11.14 2.42
C SER A 106 61.88 -11.80 3.80
N ALA A 107 61.66 -13.09 3.99
CA ALA A 107 61.20 -14.26 3.25
C ALA A 107 61.25 -15.38 4.31
N ALA A 108 60.71 -16.55 3.96
CA ALA A 108 61.08 -17.84 4.56
C ALA A 108 60.44 -18.24 5.92
N SER A 109 59.44 -19.13 5.83
CA SER A 109 59.44 -20.41 6.58
C SER A 109 60.82 -21.10 6.46
N PRO A 110 61.26 -22.02 7.34
CA PRO A 110 60.47 -22.99 8.13
C PRO A 110 61.03 -23.24 9.55
N GLY A 111 60.53 -24.24 10.28
CA GLY A 111 61.32 -24.81 11.38
C GLY A 111 60.54 -25.50 12.47
N ASP A 112 60.22 -26.76 12.20
CA ASP A 112 59.86 -27.79 13.17
C ASP A 112 60.98 -27.97 14.21
N GLY A 113 60.63 -28.18 15.48
CA GLY A 113 61.60 -28.16 16.59
C GLY A 113 61.06 -28.79 17.87
N ALA A 114 60.87 -30.11 17.82
CA ALA A 114 60.73 -30.95 19.00
C ALA A 114 61.96 -30.87 19.92
N GLY A 115 61.77 -30.95 21.24
CA GLY A 115 62.85 -31.36 22.15
C GLY A 115 62.93 -30.65 23.49
N SER A 116 62.18 -31.18 24.46
CA SER A 116 62.66 -31.63 25.78
C SER A 116 63.66 -30.78 26.58
N ARG A 117 63.23 -30.39 27.80
CA ARG A 117 63.83 -30.70 29.14
C ARG A 117 63.76 -29.49 30.07
N LEU A 118 63.00 -29.60 31.15
CA LEU A 118 63.55 -29.55 32.52
C LEU A 118 62.51 -30.06 33.53
N ALA A 119 62.85 -31.15 34.20
CA ALA A 119 62.17 -31.71 35.37
C ALA A 119 62.74 -31.08 36.65
N PRO A 120 62.17 -31.43 37.81
CA PRO A 120 62.97 -32.19 38.78
C PRO A 120 62.50 -33.64 38.94
#